data_AF-A0A091C291-F1
#
_entry.id   AF-A0A091C291-F1
#
_cell.length_a   1.000
_cell.length_b   1.000
_cell.length_c   1.000
_cell.angle_alpha   90.00
_cell.angle_beta   90.00
_cell.angle_gamma   90.00
#
_symmetry.space_group_name_H-M   'P 1'
#
loop_
_entity.id
_entity.type
_entity.pdbx_description
1 polymer ?
#
loop_
_entity_poly.entity_id
_entity_poly.type
_entity_poly.pdbx_seq_one_letter_code
_entity_poly.pdbx_strand_id
1 'polypeptide(L)'
;MVVTSLRFKDEQYQEIKELAEFEGVFVTTFMRQTILGRLQDEKGCYEAVQSLEESNGESVSSDEIKRRLGMARQQIIGKVDKEFGL
;
A
#
# COMPACT_ATOMS: atom_id res chain seq x y z
N MET A 1 12.00 14.86 19.30
CA MET A 1 10.59 14.75 18.84
C MET A 1 10.17 16.12 18.35
N VAL A 2 9.67 16.24 17.13
CA VAL A 2 9.17 17.52 16.58
C VAL A 2 7.67 17.56 16.79
N VAL A 3 7.15 18.70 17.24
CA VAL A 3 5.71 18.97 17.35
C VAL A 3 5.31 19.82 16.16
N THR A 4 4.27 19.41 15.46
CA THR A 4 3.69 20.14 14.33
C THR A 4 2.26 20.47 14.68
N SER A 5 1.89 21.74 14.54
CA SER A 5 0.53 22.23 14.75
C SER A 5 -0.11 22.55 13.40
N LEU A 6 -1.29 22.01 13.17
CA LEU A 6 -2.13 22.30 12.01
C LEU A 6 -3.37 23.06 12.46
N ARG A 7 -3.83 24.00 11.65
CA ARG A 7 -5.07 24.74 11.89
C ARG A 7 -6.07 24.36 10.81
N PHE A 8 -7.24 23.94 11.25
CA PHE A 8 -8.39 23.62 10.40
C PHE A 8 -9.54 24.55 10.74
N LYS A 9 -10.49 24.68 9.82
CA LYS A 9 -11.83 25.14 10.20
C LYS A 9 -12.52 24.06 11.03
N ASP A 10 -13.49 24.45 11.84
CA ASP A 10 -14.23 23.53 12.70
C ASP A 10 -14.90 22.40 11.90
N GLU A 11 -15.51 22.74 10.76
CA GLU A 11 -16.15 21.77 9.85
C GLU A 11 -15.16 20.71 9.33
N GLN A 12 -13.97 21.14 8.91
CA GLN A 12 -12.93 20.26 8.38
C GLN A 12 -12.39 19.34 9.48
N TYR A 13 -12.18 19.88 10.68
CA TYR A 13 -11.71 19.08 11.80
C TYR A 13 -12.75 18.07 12.26
N GLN A 14 -14.03 18.42 12.19
CA GLN A 14 -15.13 17.53 12.53
C GLN A 14 -15.20 16.33 11.56
N GLU A 15 -15.07 16.56 10.26
CA GLU A 15 -14.99 15.47 9.26
C GLU A 15 -13.80 14.52 9.53
N ILE A 16 -12.63 15.08 9.83
CA ILE A 16 -11.43 14.28 10.19
C ILE A 16 -11.70 13.44 11.45
N LYS A 17 -12.37 14.01 12.44
CA LYS A 17 -12.68 13.34 13.70
C LYS A 17 -13.67 12.19 13.50
N GLU A 18 -14.72 12.42 12.72
CA GLU A 18 -15.73 11.40 12.41
C GLU A 18 -15.11 10.21 11.68
N LEU A 19 -14.23 10.47 10.71
CA LEU A 19 -13.54 9.39 9.99
C LEU A 19 -12.56 8.63 10.89
N ALA A 20 -11.79 9.34 11.73
CA ALA A 20 -10.90 8.69 12.69
C ALA A 20 -11.67 7.81 13.70
N GLU A 21 -12.83 8.27 14.16
CA GLU A 21 -13.71 7.50 15.05
C GLU A 21 -14.29 6.27 14.33
N PHE A 22 -14.72 6.42 13.07
CA PHE A 22 -15.18 5.31 12.24
C PHE A 22 -14.10 4.23 12.04
N GLU A 23 -12.84 4.64 11.87
CA GLU A 23 -11.68 3.74 11.76
C GLU A 23 -11.20 3.19 13.12
N GLY A 24 -11.79 3.63 14.23
CA GLY A 24 -11.45 3.17 15.58
C GLY A 24 -10.08 3.66 16.08
N VAL A 25 -9.60 4.80 15.59
CA VAL A 25 -8.28 5.37 15.92
C VAL A 25 -8.36 6.78 16.49
N PHE A 26 -7.34 7.21 17.22
CA PHE A 26 -7.25 8.60 17.65
C PHE A 26 -6.98 9.54 16.48
N VAL A 27 -7.59 10.73 16.50
CA VAL A 27 -7.44 11.78 15.46
C VAL A 27 -5.96 12.09 15.15
N THR A 28 -5.10 12.14 16.16
CA THR A 28 -3.66 12.38 15.98
C THR A 28 -2.93 11.22 15.30
N THR A 29 -3.39 9.99 15.53
CA THR A 29 -2.86 8.78 14.86
C THR A 29 -3.32 8.76 13.41
N PHE A 30 -4.61 9.00 13.18
CA PHE A 30 -5.19 9.14 11.84
C PHE A 30 -4.43 10.18 11.02
N MET A 31 -4.31 11.43 11.51
CA MET A 31 -3.60 12.50 10.79
C MET A 31 -2.14 12.13 10.48
N ARG A 32 -1.43 11.50 11.43
CA ARG A 32 -0.06 11.03 11.20
C ARG A 32 0.00 9.99 10.09
N GLN A 33 -0.89 9.00 10.13
CA GLN A 33 -0.95 7.93 9.14
C GLN A 33 -1.31 8.47 7.76
N THR A 34 -2.27 9.38 7.66
CA THR A 34 -2.67 10.02 6.41
C THR A 34 -1.51 10.76 5.74
N ILE A 35 -0.76 11.56 6.52
CA ILE A 35 0.40 12.30 5.99
C ILE A 35 1.51 11.34 5.54
N LEU A 36 1.84 10.34 6.35
CA LEU A 36 2.88 9.37 6.00
C LEU A 36 2.48 8.47 4.83
N GLY A 37 1.20 8.07 4.76
CA GLY A 37 0.64 7.31 3.65
C GLY A 37 0.78 8.09 2.35
N ARG A 38 0.45 9.38 2.35
CA ARG A 38 0.63 10.21 1.15
C ARG A 38 2.09 10.29 0.68
N LEU A 39 3.05 10.41 1.61
CA LEU A 39 4.47 10.38 1.26
C LEU A 39 4.88 9.04 0.63
N GLN A 40 4.35 7.94 1.15
CA GLN A 40 4.61 6.61 0.62
C GLN A 40 4.00 6.42 -0.76
N ASP A 41 2.78 6.90 -0.99
CA ASP A 41 2.10 6.79 -2.29
C ASP A 41 2.84 7.57 -3.38
N GLU A 42 3.25 8.81 -3.09
CA GLU A 42 4.02 9.63 -4.04
C GLU A 42 5.39 8.99 -4.35
N LYS A 43 6.05 8.45 -3.33
CA LYS A 43 7.31 7.72 -3.51
C LYS A 43 7.11 6.47 -4.37
N GLY A 44 6.06 5.70 -4.12
CA GLY A 44 5.74 4.50 -4.91
C GLY A 44 5.40 4.82 -6.36
N CYS A 45 4.68 5.93 -6.60
CA CYS A 45 4.41 6.42 -7.95
C CYS A 45 5.71 6.75 -8.70
N TYR A 46 6.62 7.49 -8.06
CA TYR A 46 7.92 7.82 -8.64
C TYR A 46 8.74 6.57 -8.97
N GLU A 47 8.87 5.62 -8.02
CA GLU A 47 9.60 4.37 -8.23
C GLU A 47 8.99 3.52 -9.36
N ALA A 48 7.66 3.52 -9.50
CA ALA A 48 6.98 2.82 -10.58
C ALA A 48 7.29 3.45 -11.95
N VAL A 49 7.23 4.78 -12.06
CA VAL A 49 7.57 5.50 -13.30
C VAL A 49 9.05 5.27 -13.65
N GLN A 50 9.95 5.40 -12.68
CA GLN A 50 11.37 5.14 -12.88
C GLN A 50 11.63 3.72 -13.39
N SER A 51 10.94 2.72 -12.82
CA SER A 51 11.06 1.33 -13.26
C SER A 51 10.61 1.12 -14.71
N LEU A 52 9.61 1.88 -15.18
CA LEU A 52 9.15 1.84 -16.58
C LEU A 52 10.13 2.52 -17.54
N GLU A 53 10.73 3.63 -17.10
CA GLU A 53 11.76 4.32 -17.88
C GLU A 53 13.03 3.46 -18.00
N GLU A 54 13.50 2.89 -16.90
CA GLU A 54 14.68 2.01 -16.85
C GLU A 54 14.48 0.71 -17.62
N SER A 55 13.24 0.23 -17.77
CA SER A 55 12.98 -0.97 -18.55
C SER A 55 13.20 -0.78 -20.05
N ASN A 56 13.33 0.46 -20.55
CA ASN A 56 13.54 0.76 -21.98
C ASN A 56 12.53 0.05 -22.91
N GLY A 57 11.29 -0.16 -22.44
CA GLY A 57 10.25 -0.87 -23.19
C GLY A 57 10.35 -2.40 -23.12
N GLU A 58 11.32 -2.95 -22.38
CA GLU A 58 11.36 -4.37 -22.05
C GLU A 58 10.22 -4.70 -21.07
N SER A 59 9.57 -5.84 -21.31
CA SER A 59 8.52 -6.37 -20.45
C SER A 59 8.80 -7.82 -20.11
N VAL A 60 8.33 -8.24 -18.93
CA VAL A 60 8.37 -9.64 -18.50
C VAL A 60 7.00 -10.27 -18.69
N SER A 61 6.96 -11.53 -19.07
CA SER A 61 5.69 -12.22 -19.29
C SER A 61 4.93 -12.42 -17.97
N SER A 62 3.60 -12.52 -18.06
CA SER A 62 2.77 -12.81 -16.89
C SER A 62 3.18 -14.11 -16.19
N ASP A 63 3.60 -15.12 -16.95
CA ASP A 63 4.03 -16.41 -16.40
C ASP A 63 5.36 -16.32 -15.64
N GLU A 64 6.28 -15.49 -16.12
CA GLU A 64 7.52 -15.15 -15.42
C GLU A 64 7.23 -14.52 -14.06
N ILE A 65 6.34 -13.51 -14.03
CA ILE A 65 5.94 -12.83 -12.79
C ILE A 65 5.24 -13.79 -11.83
N LYS A 66 4.29 -14.62 -12.32
CA LYS A 66 3.63 -15.63 -11.49
C LYS A 66 4.64 -16.61 -10.88
N ARG A 67 5.68 -17.00 -11.63
CA ARG A 67 6.74 -17.86 -11.10
C ARG A 67 7.53 -17.17 -9.98
N ARG A 68 7.92 -15.91 -10.18
CA ARG A 68 8.66 -15.11 -9.18
C ARG A 68 7.87 -14.90 -7.89
N LEU A 69 6.56 -14.68 -8.01
CA LEU A 69 5.66 -14.47 -6.86
C LEU A 69 5.17 -15.77 -6.21
N GLY A 70 5.61 -16.94 -6.70
CA GLY A 70 5.13 -18.23 -6.19
C GLY A 70 3.66 -18.52 -6.47
N MET A 71 3.08 -17.84 -7.46
CA MET A 71 1.68 -17.97 -7.92
C MET A 71 1.55 -18.88 -9.15
N ALA A 72 2.64 -19.54 -9.57
CA ALA A 72 2.58 -20.52 -10.64
C ALA A 72 1.63 -21.65 -10.24
N ARG A 73 0.71 -22.02 -11.14
CA ARG A 73 -0.35 -23.02 -10.88
C ARG A 73 0.19 -24.32 -10.25
N GLN A 74 1.38 -24.76 -10.67
CA GLN A 74 2.07 -25.93 -10.13
C GLN A 74 2.54 -25.76 -8.66
N GLN A 75 2.97 -24.57 -8.27
CA GLN A 75 3.39 -24.27 -6.89
C GLN A 75 2.19 -24.11 -5.95
N ILE A 76 1.07 -23.57 -6.47
CA ILE A 76 -0.19 -23.49 -5.71
C ILE A 76 -0.75 -24.89 -5.46
N ILE A 77 -0.83 -25.73 -6.50
CA ILE A 77 -1.31 -27.13 -6.37
C ILE A 77 -0.40 -27.92 -5.41
N GLY A 78 0.92 -27.83 -5.57
CA GLY A 78 1.85 -28.51 -4.67
C GLY A 78 1.82 -28.03 -3.22
N LYS A 79 1.38 -26.80 -2.94
CA LYS A 79 1.10 -26.35 -1.56
C LYS A 79 -0.21 -26.92 -1.03
N VAL A 80 -1.27 -26.91 -1.85
CA VAL A 80 -2.58 -27.45 -1.48
C VAL A 80 -2.50 -28.95 -1.20
N ASP A 81 -1.84 -29.74 -2.05
CA ASP A 81 -1.68 -31.19 -1.83
C ASP A 81 -0.89 -31.47 -0.55
N LYS A 82 0.10 -30.62 -0.22
CA LYS A 82 0.95 -30.79 0.97
C LYS A 82 0.27 -30.35 2.27
N GLU A 83 -0.63 -29.37 2.22
CA GLU A 83 -1.40 -28.88 3.38
C GLU A 83 -2.70 -29.65 3.60
N PHE A 84 -3.32 -30.19 2.54
CA PHE A 84 -4.64 -30.83 2.60
C PHE A 84 -4.65 -32.32 2.22
N GLY A 85 -3.51 -32.89 1.83
CA GLY A 85 -3.36 -34.34 1.67
C GLY A 85 -4.28 -34.98 0.63
N LEU A 86 -4.43 -34.32 -0.53
CA LEU A 86 -5.08 -34.90 -1.72
C LEU A 86 -4.06 -35.60 -2.61
#